data_AF-A0A7Y2XHB6-F1
#
_entry.id   AF-A0A7Y2XHB6-F1
#
_cell.length_a   1.000
_cell.length_b   1.000
_cell.length_c   1.000
_cell.angle_alpha   90.00
_cell.angle_beta   90.00
_cell.angle_gamma   90.00
#
_symmetry.space_group_name_H-M   'P 1'
#
loop_
_entity.id
_entity.type
_entity.pdbx_description
1 polymer ?
#
loop_
_entity_poly.entity_id
_entity_poly.type
_entity_poly.pdbx_seq_one_letter_code
_entity_poly.pdbx_strand_id
1 'polypeptide(L)'
;MIRFNLLTGLLLLGCLAPAAAPAQDNAGRQQLEQFSANLETLHAQFDQKVISTDGSVADESSGEVWLSRPQRFRWAYGGDFPELVVADGTHIWIYDEALEQVTVKNQSRAASDSPLALLTDPEQLERQFDIREVGEAEGMQLLELRSRKTDSEFERILLGL
;
A
#
# COMPACT_ATOMS: atom_id res chain seq x y z
N MET A 1 55.52 42.98 36.06
CA MET A 1 55.61 44.06 35.04
C MET A 1 55.70 43.39 33.66
N ILE A 2 54.58 43.28 32.92
CA ILE A 2 54.27 43.85 31.57
C ILE A 2 55.41 43.59 30.55
N ARG A 3 55.25 42.98 29.35
CA ARG A 3 54.34 43.25 28.20
C ARG A 3 54.32 41.99 27.28
N PHE A 4 53.21 41.42 26.79
CA PHE A 4 52.28 41.78 25.70
C PHE A 4 52.92 42.14 24.33
N ASN A 5 52.71 41.29 23.32
CA ASN A 5 52.46 41.69 21.93
C ASN A 5 51.75 40.59 21.11
N LEU A 6 50.70 41.03 20.41
CA LEU A 6 49.84 40.30 19.47
C LEU A 6 50.58 39.84 18.21
N LEU A 7 50.11 38.74 17.62
CA LEU A 7 50.10 38.54 16.16
C LEU A 7 48.80 37.82 15.74
N THR A 8 47.85 38.66 15.33
CA THR A 8 47.01 38.60 14.13
C THR A 8 46.47 37.24 13.67
N GLY A 9 45.14 37.13 13.71
CA GLY A 9 44.38 35.98 13.21
C GLY A 9 44.07 36.00 11.72
N LEU A 10 43.65 34.83 11.23
CA LEU A 10 42.92 34.63 10.00
C LEU A 10 41.89 33.53 10.26
N LEU A 11 40.70 33.93 10.71
CA LEU A 11 39.54 33.06 10.91
C LEU A 11 38.83 32.93 9.56
N LEU A 12 39.14 31.86 8.82
CA LEU A 12 38.37 31.43 7.66
C LEU A 12 37.00 30.93 8.15
N LEU A 13 36.01 31.84 8.20
CA LEU A 13 34.60 31.46 8.25
C LEU A 13 34.24 30.84 6.89
N GLY A 14 34.43 29.54 6.77
CA GLY A 14 33.83 28.75 5.69
C GLY A 14 32.32 28.73 5.90
N CYS A 15 31.58 29.35 4.99
CA CYS A 15 30.13 29.20 4.89
C CYS A 15 29.81 27.72 4.71
N LEU A 16 29.36 27.03 5.77
CA LEU A 16 28.56 25.84 5.60
C LEU A 16 27.21 26.30 5.05
N ALA A 17 27.06 26.26 3.72
CA ALA A 17 25.75 26.26 3.13
C ALA A 17 25.01 25.02 3.68
N PRO A 18 23.79 25.17 4.23
CA PRO A 18 22.99 24.00 4.55
C PRO A 18 22.77 23.23 3.26
N ALA A 19 23.27 22.00 3.20
CA ALA A 19 22.89 21.06 2.16
C ALA A 19 21.37 20.91 2.27
N ALA A 20 20.64 21.48 1.31
CA ALA A 20 19.23 21.19 1.15
C ALA A 20 19.15 19.68 0.95
N ALA A 21 18.54 18.98 1.91
CA ALA A 21 18.17 17.59 1.71
C ALA A 21 17.36 17.51 0.41
N PRO A 22 17.56 16.48 -0.44
CA PRO A 22 16.69 16.29 -1.59
C PRO A 22 15.25 16.31 -1.06
N ALA A 23 14.42 17.19 -1.61
CA ALA A 23 12.99 17.09 -1.38
C ALA A 23 12.61 15.67 -1.79
N GLN A 24 12.18 14.86 -0.83
CA GLN A 24 11.49 13.62 -1.17
C GLN A 24 10.25 14.09 -1.91
N ASP A 25 10.24 13.85 -3.22
CA ASP A 25 9.01 13.95 -3.99
C ASP A 25 8.02 13.02 -3.28
N ASN A 26 6.84 13.57 -2.97
CA ASN A 26 5.77 12.84 -2.29
C ASN A 26 4.62 12.63 -3.29
N ALA A 27 4.94 12.53 -4.57
CA ALA A 27 3.98 12.52 -5.67
C ALA A 27 3.08 11.29 -5.58
N GLY A 28 3.66 10.11 -5.38
CA GLY A 28 2.91 8.86 -5.22
C GLY A 28 2.04 8.90 -3.97
N ARG A 29 2.55 9.42 -2.85
CA ARG A 29 1.74 9.56 -1.62
C ARG A 29 0.55 10.50 -1.82
N GLN A 30 0.78 11.66 -2.43
CA GLN A 30 -0.28 12.63 -2.72
C GLN A 30 -1.33 12.06 -3.68
N GLN A 31 -0.92 11.28 -4.68
CA GLN A 31 -1.84 10.58 -5.57
C GLN A 31 -2.70 9.56 -4.82
N LEU A 32 -2.12 8.79 -3.89
CA LEU A 32 -2.87 7.84 -3.06
C LEU A 32 -3.93 8.56 -2.22
N GLU A 33 -3.52 9.62 -1.52
CA GLU A 33 -4.40 10.42 -0.68
C GLU A 33 -5.56 11.00 -1.50
N GLN A 34 -5.27 11.56 -2.68
CA GLN A 34 -6.28 12.09 -3.59
C GLN A 34 -7.21 11.00 -4.13
N PHE A 35 -6.67 9.85 -4.53
CA PHE A 35 -7.45 8.72 -5.00
C PHE A 35 -8.43 8.26 -3.91
N SER A 36 -7.93 7.97 -2.72
CA SER A 36 -8.74 7.47 -1.61
C SER A 36 -9.75 8.49 -1.09
N ALA A 37 -9.42 9.79 -1.10
CA ALA A 37 -10.34 10.85 -0.68
C ALA A 37 -11.56 10.96 -1.61
N ASN A 38 -11.38 10.71 -2.90
CA ASN A 38 -12.44 10.82 -3.92
C ASN A 38 -13.11 9.48 -4.25
N LEU A 39 -12.63 8.39 -3.67
CA LEU A 39 -13.15 7.05 -3.93
C LEU A 39 -14.49 6.83 -3.22
N GLU A 40 -15.61 6.97 -3.91
CA GLU A 40 -16.93 6.56 -3.40
C GLU A 40 -17.28 5.13 -3.81
N THR A 41 -17.04 4.83 -5.08
CA THR A 41 -17.28 3.53 -5.70
C THR A 41 -16.15 3.17 -6.66
N LEU A 42 -15.84 1.88 -6.77
CA LEU A 42 -14.93 1.33 -7.77
C LEU A 42 -15.62 0.18 -8.51
N HIS A 43 -15.33 0.04 -9.80
CA HIS A 43 -15.49 -1.21 -10.54
C HIS A 43 -14.25 -1.40 -11.40
N ALA A 44 -13.64 -2.57 -11.32
CA ALA A 44 -12.46 -2.91 -12.11
C ALA A 44 -12.44 -4.40 -12.44
N GLN A 45 -11.76 -4.73 -13.53
CA GLN A 45 -11.31 -6.09 -13.82
C GLN A 45 -9.92 -6.30 -13.21
N PHE A 46 -9.60 -7.53 -12.82
CA PHE A 46 -8.28 -7.87 -12.31
C PHE A 46 -7.74 -9.14 -12.95
N ASP A 47 -6.42 -9.20 -13.04
CA ASP A 47 -5.65 -10.40 -13.30
C ASP A 47 -4.66 -10.56 -12.13
N GLN A 48 -4.66 -11.72 -11.50
CA GLN A 48 -3.80 -12.06 -10.37
C GLN A 48 -2.93 -13.25 -10.73
N LYS A 49 -1.65 -13.15 -10.36
CA LYS A 49 -0.67 -14.22 -10.53
C LYS A 49 0.09 -14.41 -9.23
N VAL A 50 0.08 -15.64 -8.70
CA VAL A 50 0.89 -16.04 -7.55
C VAL A 50 2.13 -16.75 -8.08
N ILE A 51 3.31 -16.23 -7.76
CA ILE A 51 4.59 -16.77 -8.21
C ILE A 51 5.27 -17.45 -7.02
N SER A 52 5.62 -18.73 -7.18
CA SER A 52 6.37 -19.52 -6.22
C SER A 52 7.82 -19.03 -6.09
N THR A 53 8.50 -19.45 -5.02
CA THR A 53 9.91 -19.10 -4.77
C THR A 53 10.88 -19.63 -5.83
N ASP A 54 10.49 -20.66 -6.58
CA ASP A 54 11.25 -21.22 -7.72
C ASP A 54 10.98 -20.47 -9.05
N GLY A 55 10.13 -19.43 -9.02
CA GLY A 55 9.76 -18.62 -10.19
C GLY A 55 8.64 -19.22 -11.04
N SER A 56 8.11 -20.38 -10.67
CA SER A 56 6.93 -20.96 -11.34
C SER A 56 5.66 -20.21 -10.96
N VAL A 57 4.67 -20.24 -11.84
CA VAL A 57 3.34 -19.73 -11.53
C VAL A 57 2.59 -20.77 -10.72
N ALA A 58 2.29 -20.44 -9.47
CA ALA A 58 1.57 -21.31 -8.53
C ALA A 58 0.06 -21.25 -8.77
N ASP A 59 -0.45 -20.06 -9.09
CA ASP A 59 -1.87 -19.79 -9.28
C ASP A 59 -2.06 -18.59 -10.23
N GLU A 60 -3.12 -18.64 -11.03
CA GLU A 60 -3.58 -17.55 -11.88
C GLU A 60 -5.09 -17.43 -11.71
N SER A 61 -5.57 -16.21 -11.46
CA SER A 61 -6.99 -15.93 -11.39
C SER A 61 -7.30 -14.59 -12.04
N SER A 62 -8.53 -14.45 -12.51
CA SER A 62 -9.04 -13.21 -13.07
C SER A 62 -10.48 -13.02 -12.66
N GLY A 63 -10.98 -11.80 -12.81
CA GLY A 63 -12.36 -11.52 -12.51
C GLY A 63 -12.63 -10.05 -12.35
N GLU A 64 -13.58 -9.75 -11.48
CA GLU A 64 -14.09 -8.40 -11.30
C GLU A 64 -14.20 -8.04 -9.82
N VAL A 65 -13.95 -6.77 -9.53
CA VAL A 65 -14.08 -6.21 -8.21
C VAL A 65 -14.96 -4.96 -8.21
N TRP A 66 -15.81 -4.87 -7.20
CA TRP A 66 -16.61 -3.70 -6.90
C TRP A 66 -16.34 -3.25 -5.47
N LEU A 67 -16.27 -1.94 -5.31
CA LEU A 67 -16.16 -1.31 -4.00
C LEU A 67 -17.21 -0.23 -3.87
N SER A 68 -17.80 -0.11 -2.68
CA SER A 68 -18.65 1.00 -2.31
C SER A 68 -18.38 1.36 -0.87
N ARG A 69 -17.85 2.57 -0.65
CA ARG A 69 -17.54 3.03 0.70
C ARG A 69 -18.81 3.15 1.55
N PRO A 70 -18.69 2.98 2.88
CA PRO A 70 -17.43 2.77 3.61
C PRO A 70 -16.93 1.32 3.65
N GLN A 71 -17.80 0.32 3.51
CA GLN A 71 -17.45 -1.06 3.90
C GLN A 71 -18.06 -2.15 3.01
N ARG A 72 -18.60 -1.81 1.84
CA ARG A 72 -19.12 -2.83 0.92
C ARG A 72 -18.08 -3.14 -0.14
N PHE A 73 -17.86 -4.42 -0.37
CA PHE A 73 -17.07 -4.88 -1.49
C PHE A 73 -17.69 -6.15 -2.07
N ARG A 74 -17.42 -6.40 -3.36
CA ARG A 74 -17.73 -7.64 -4.05
C ARG A 74 -16.52 -8.03 -4.87
N TRP A 75 -16.03 -9.24 -4.69
CA TRP A 75 -14.97 -9.84 -5.46
C TRP A 75 -15.50 -11.09 -6.13
N ALA A 76 -15.50 -11.12 -7.45
CA ALA A 76 -15.96 -12.28 -8.21
C ALA A 76 -14.77 -12.85 -8.98
N TYR A 77 -14.34 -14.06 -8.59
CA TYR A 77 -13.35 -14.84 -9.31
C TYR A 77 -14.05 -15.60 -10.44
N GLY A 78 -13.51 -15.51 -11.65
CA GLY A 78 -13.93 -16.31 -12.79
C GLY A 78 -13.10 -17.59 -12.95
N GLY A 79 -13.27 -18.27 -14.08
CA GLY A 79 -12.50 -19.46 -14.44
C GLY A 79 -13.13 -20.77 -13.98
N ASP A 80 -12.29 -21.80 -13.82
CA ASP A 80 -12.72 -23.17 -13.51
C ASP A 80 -13.18 -23.36 -12.06
N PHE A 81 -12.77 -22.45 -11.16
CA PHE A 81 -13.13 -22.45 -9.74
C PHE A 81 -13.73 -21.10 -9.34
N PRO A 82 -14.97 -20.80 -9.75
CA PRO A 82 -15.61 -19.53 -9.45
C PRO A 82 -15.88 -19.40 -7.95
N GLU A 83 -15.48 -18.26 -7.39
CA GLU A 83 -15.70 -17.89 -6.00
C GLU A 83 -16.24 -16.45 -5.93
N LEU A 84 -17.21 -16.25 -5.05
CA LEU A 84 -17.79 -14.94 -4.80
C LEU A 84 -17.55 -14.52 -3.35
N VAL A 85 -16.80 -13.44 -3.17
CA VAL A 85 -16.59 -12.80 -1.86
C VAL A 85 -17.40 -11.51 -1.78
N VAL A 86 -18.27 -11.39 -0.78
CA VAL A 86 -19.10 -10.20 -0.56
C VAL A 86 -18.93 -9.71 0.86
N ALA A 87 -18.59 -8.42 1.01
CA ALA A 87 -18.79 -7.73 2.28
C ALA A 87 -20.01 -6.81 2.23
N ASP A 88 -20.86 -6.94 3.25
CA ASP A 88 -22.08 -6.15 3.40
C ASP A 88 -21.92 -4.96 4.37
N GLY A 89 -20.75 -4.82 5.00
CA GLY A 89 -20.46 -3.84 6.06
C GLY A 89 -20.49 -4.42 7.47
N THR A 90 -20.90 -5.67 7.64
CA THR A 90 -20.92 -6.41 8.91
C THR A 90 -20.23 -7.77 8.80
N HIS A 91 -20.49 -8.49 7.71
CA HIS A 91 -19.96 -9.82 7.45
C HIS A 91 -19.25 -9.87 6.10
N ILE A 92 -18.32 -10.82 6.01
CA ILE A 92 -17.77 -11.29 4.74
C ILE A 92 -18.38 -12.67 4.47
N TRP A 93 -19.01 -12.79 3.32
CA TRP A 93 -19.58 -14.01 2.78
C TRP A 93 -18.65 -14.50 1.67
N ILE A 94 -18.17 -15.73 1.79
CA ILE A 94 -17.36 -16.39 0.76
C ILE A 94 -18.19 -17.56 0.24
N TYR A 95 -18.57 -17.51 -1.02
CA TYR A 95 -19.32 -18.56 -1.68
C TYR A 95 -18.42 -19.26 -2.69
N ASP A 96 -18.12 -20.53 -2.41
CA ASP A 96 -17.45 -21.45 -3.32
C ASP A 96 -18.54 -22.18 -4.12
N GLU A 97 -18.62 -21.92 -5.42
CA GLU A 97 -19.65 -22.48 -6.28
C GLU A 97 -19.49 -23.98 -6.49
N ALA A 98 -18.24 -24.45 -6.61
CA ALA A 98 -17.94 -25.87 -6.88
C ALA A 98 -18.28 -26.76 -5.68
N LEU A 99 -18.11 -26.24 -4.46
CA LEU A 99 -18.45 -26.93 -3.22
C LEU A 99 -19.90 -26.66 -2.75
N GLU A 100 -20.63 -25.79 -3.43
CA GLU A 100 -21.95 -25.30 -3.01
C GLU A 100 -21.95 -24.81 -1.55
N GLN A 101 -20.86 -24.17 -1.13
CA GLN A 101 -20.60 -23.87 0.29
C GLN A 101 -20.45 -22.38 0.54
N VAL A 102 -21.07 -21.91 1.64
CA VAL A 102 -20.92 -20.54 2.12
C VAL A 102 -20.17 -20.50 3.45
N THR A 103 -19.08 -19.72 3.49
CA THR A 103 -18.36 -19.39 4.71
C THR A 103 -18.67 -17.95 5.12
N VAL A 104 -18.98 -17.73 6.41
CA VAL A 104 -19.32 -16.40 6.95
C VAL A 104 -18.31 -15.99 8.00
N LYS A 105 -17.73 -14.81 7.85
CA LYS A 105 -16.76 -14.21 8.78
C LYS A 105 -17.23 -12.83 9.22
N ASN A 106 -16.84 -12.41 10.44
CA ASN A 106 -17.07 -11.04 10.86
C ASN A 106 -16.10 -10.09 10.15
N GLN A 107 -16.61 -9.04 9.51
CA GLN A 107 -15.79 -8.16 8.67
C GLN A 107 -14.77 -7.35 9.47
N SER A 108 -15.10 -6.93 10.69
CA SER A 108 -14.20 -6.10 11.52
C SER A 108 -12.87 -6.78 11.85
N ARG A 109 -12.82 -8.12 11.81
CA ARG A 109 -11.61 -8.91 12.03
C ARG A 109 -10.84 -9.24 10.75
N ALA A 110 -11.47 -9.14 9.58
CA ALA A 110 -10.89 -9.58 8.31
C ALA A 110 -10.50 -8.41 7.39
N ALA A 111 -11.05 -7.22 7.63
CA ALA A 111 -10.76 -6.04 6.84
C ALA A 111 -9.31 -5.53 7.00
N SER A 112 -8.62 -5.84 8.10
CA SER A 112 -7.24 -5.38 8.32
C SER A 112 -6.20 -6.02 7.41
N ASP A 113 -6.53 -7.16 6.79
CA ASP A 113 -5.55 -8.01 6.11
C ASP A 113 -5.81 -8.07 4.59
N SER A 114 -6.82 -7.33 4.09
CA SER A 114 -7.13 -7.27 2.66
C SER A 114 -6.27 -6.22 1.94
N PRO A 115 -5.61 -6.57 0.83
CA PRO A 115 -4.85 -5.61 0.01
C PRO A 115 -5.68 -4.41 -0.50
N LEU A 116 -7.00 -4.56 -0.68
CA LEU A 116 -7.85 -3.43 -1.08
C LEU A 116 -8.18 -2.48 0.06
N ALA A 117 -8.09 -2.91 1.32
CA ALA A 117 -8.27 -2.00 2.44
C ALA A 117 -7.26 -0.84 2.37
N LEU A 118 -6.05 -1.12 1.87
CA LEU A 118 -4.98 -0.15 1.62
C LEU A 118 -5.42 1.01 0.72
N LEU A 119 -6.36 0.78 -0.20
CA LEU A 119 -6.85 1.82 -1.13
C LEU A 119 -7.94 2.71 -0.55
N THR A 120 -8.56 2.32 0.58
CA THR A 120 -9.77 2.97 1.09
C THR A 120 -9.59 3.77 2.37
N ASP A 121 -8.47 3.57 3.06
CA ASP A 121 -8.12 4.26 4.31
C ASP A 121 -6.60 4.54 4.40
N PRO A 122 -6.11 5.62 3.76
CA PRO A 122 -4.70 6.03 3.84
C PRO A 122 -4.23 6.32 5.26
N GLU A 123 -5.11 6.78 6.17
CA GLU A 123 -4.73 7.04 7.56
C GLU A 123 -4.46 5.74 8.32
N GLN A 124 -5.23 4.68 8.06
CA GLN A 124 -4.91 3.35 8.57
C GLN A 124 -3.60 2.83 7.98
N LEU A 125 -3.36 3.08 6.69
CA LEU A 125 -2.16 2.66 6.01
C LEU A 125 -0.88 3.25 6.65
N GLU A 126 -0.84 4.57 6.89
CA GLU A 126 0.32 5.24 7.53
C GLU A 126 0.61 4.69 8.94
N ARG A 127 -0.44 4.30 9.67
CA ARG A 127 -0.32 3.70 11.01
C ARG A 127 0.23 2.27 10.96
N GLN A 128 -0.09 1.52 9.91
CA GLN A 128 0.27 0.11 9.78
C GLN A 128 1.57 -0.13 9.01
N PHE A 129 1.96 0.79 8.13
CA PHE A 129 3.06 0.60 7.19
C PHE A 129 4.07 1.76 7.19
N ASP A 130 5.34 1.44 6.97
CA ASP A 130 6.35 2.39 6.51
C ASP A 130 6.23 2.51 4.99
N ILE A 131 5.88 3.70 4.50
CA ILE A 131 5.60 3.94 3.07
C ILE A 131 6.73 4.77 2.46
N ARG A 132 7.31 4.27 1.37
CA ARG A 132 8.41 4.93 0.65
C ARG A 132 8.14 4.95 -0.84
N GLU A 133 8.49 6.07 -1.49
CA GLU A 133 8.55 6.13 -2.95
C GLU A 133 9.81 5.42 -3.44
N VAL A 134 9.64 4.47 -4.35
CA VAL A 134 10.72 3.61 -4.87
C VAL A 134 10.99 3.81 -6.37
N GLY A 135 10.35 4.81 -6.98
CA GLY A 135 10.53 5.21 -8.36
C GLY A 135 9.26 5.07 -9.17
N GLU A 136 9.42 4.87 -10.48
CA GLU A 136 8.33 4.75 -11.43
C GLU A 136 8.42 3.43 -12.19
N ALA A 137 7.27 2.83 -12.51
CA ALA A 137 7.18 1.70 -13.42
C ALA A 137 5.92 1.79 -14.26
N GLU A 138 6.05 1.56 -15.57
CA GLU A 138 4.93 1.59 -16.51
C GLU A 138 4.12 2.91 -16.48
N GLY A 139 4.78 4.02 -16.13
CA GLY A 139 4.16 5.34 -16.00
C GLY A 139 3.43 5.58 -14.69
N MET A 140 3.48 4.63 -13.74
CA MET A 140 2.91 4.75 -12.40
C MET A 140 3.99 5.10 -11.37
N GLN A 141 3.63 5.93 -10.39
CA GLN A 141 4.46 6.14 -9.20
C GLN A 141 4.39 4.91 -8.31
N LEU A 142 5.54 4.39 -7.88
CA LEU A 142 5.61 3.20 -7.04
C LEU A 142 5.81 3.56 -5.57
N LEU A 143 4.87 3.10 -4.75
CA LEU A 143 4.98 3.09 -3.29
C LEU A 143 5.34 1.69 -2.81
N GLU A 144 6.42 1.58 -2.03
CA GLU A 144 6.73 0.39 -1.22
C GLU A 144 6.17 0.57 0.18
N LEU A 145 5.35 -0.40 0.60
CA LEU A 145 4.76 -0.47 1.92
C LEU A 145 5.40 -1.64 2.67
N ARG A 146 6.00 -1.36 3.83
CA ARG A 146 6.53 -2.39 4.74
C ARG A 146 5.75 -2.39 6.04
N SER A 147 5.23 -3.54 6.44
CA SER A 147 4.47 -3.66 7.68
C SER A 147 5.31 -3.24 8.87
N ARG A 148 4.74 -2.43 9.76
CA ARG A 148 5.36 -2.07 11.04
C ARG A 148 5.25 -3.21 12.07
N LYS A 149 4.41 -4.22 11.80
CA LYS A 149 4.28 -5.42 12.65
C LYS A 149 5.36 -6.44 12.31
N THR A 150 5.86 -7.14 13.32
CA THR A 150 6.89 -8.18 13.18
C THR A 150 6.36 -9.52 12.68
N ASP A 151 5.06 -9.76 12.79
CA ASP A 151 4.35 -10.99 12.40
C ASP A 151 3.60 -10.85 11.08
N SER A 152 4.17 -10.09 10.13
CA SER A 152 3.58 -9.87 8.82
C SER A 152 3.65 -11.12 7.93
N GLU A 153 2.54 -11.45 7.25
CA GLU A 153 2.51 -12.50 6.21
C GLU A 153 3.21 -12.06 4.92
N PHE A 154 3.50 -10.77 4.76
CA PHE A 154 4.18 -10.19 3.60
C PHE A 154 5.46 -9.46 4.01
N GLU A 155 6.53 -9.60 3.21
CA GLU A 155 7.77 -8.83 3.40
C GLU A 155 7.60 -7.36 2.98
N ARG A 156 6.92 -7.14 1.85
CA ARG A 156 6.62 -5.81 1.29
C ARG A 156 5.42 -5.88 0.34
N ILE A 157 4.77 -4.74 0.14
CA ILE A 157 3.74 -4.52 -0.87
C ILE A 157 4.22 -3.39 -1.78
N LEU A 158 4.04 -3.56 -3.10
CA LEU A 158 4.28 -2.50 -4.08
C LEU A 158 2.93 -2.03 -4.63
N LEU A 159 2.68 -0.73 -4.60
CA LEU A 159 1.48 -0.11 -5.12
C LEU A 159 1.85 0.90 -6.21
N GLY A 160 1.27 0.75 -7.40
CA GLY A 160 1.38 1.70 -8.51
C GLY A 160 0.16 2.62 -8.58
N LEU A 161 0.39 3.92 -8.79
CA LEU A 161 -0.63 4.97 -8.92
C LEU A 161 -0.42 5.82 -10.17
#